data_AF-A0A8R2NQY1-F1
#
_entry.id   AF-A0A8R2NQY1-F1
#
_cell.length_a   1.000
_cell.length_b   1.000
_cell.length_c   1.000
_cell.angle_alpha   90.00
_cell.angle_beta   90.00
_cell.angle_gamma   90.00
#
_symmetry.space_group_name_H-M   'P 1'
#
loop_
_entity.id
_entity.type
_entity.pdbx_description
1 polymer ?
#
loop_
_entity_poly.entity_id
_entity_poly.type
_entity_poly.pdbx_seq_one_letter_code
_entity_poly.pdbx_strand_id
1 'polypeptide(L)'
;MRLNDSSMEKLMGLIETSVKMQMFSSNGPRQVLLVTLNHLDSIRELACTHQLKHNIDVIQHNFYQTFEKMTNGEIMRIRYAMLNYLQDIHVKVTIFIKEGLQRYNGSFVSVGKWMVPHGCEAPGVIRVFNKNSTLIDISTFHPISFYKVETEIGSIKPNSPRITTLGLSIFNINKNINQPSEETSDPLFNGQTSRDGYKQEMDLFVTQLMGNDNDSEEITNLDLEILDTSLNTNENKIEEKISEHNILDFTQITSNLSLQNIRTEMDDSVSRQTGDILNMMQLLDLE
;
A
#
# COMPACT_ATOMS: atom_id res chain seq x y z
N MET A 1 -35.15 -12.73 -12.87
CA MET A 1 -34.06 -13.52 -13.49
C MET A 1 -33.50 -14.44 -12.42
N ARG A 2 -33.63 -15.77 -12.54
CA ARG A 2 -32.91 -16.69 -11.66
C ARG A 2 -31.50 -16.83 -12.22
N LEU A 3 -30.49 -16.52 -11.40
CA LEU A 3 -29.10 -16.76 -11.75
C LEU A 3 -28.85 -18.27 -11.75
N ASN A 4 -28.15 -18.77 -12.77
CA ASN A 4 -27.62 -20.13 -12.74
C ASN A 4 -26.30 -20.13 -11.95
N ASP A 5 -25.89 -21.30 -11.44
CA ASP A 5 -24.72 -21.41 -10.58
C ASP A 5 -23.44 -20.90 -11.27
N SER A 6 -23.29 -21.19 -12.57
CA SER A 6 -22.16 -20.69 -13.36
C SER A 6 -22.12 -19.16 -13.49
N SER A 7 -23.28 -18.48 -13.53
CA SER A 7 -23.30 -17.00 -13.53
C SER A 7 -23.01 -16.43 -12.15
N MET A 8 -23.43 -17.13 -11.09
CA MET A 8 -23.15 -16.72 -9.72
C MET A 8 -21.65 -16.80 -9.41
N GLU A 9 -20.97 -17.86 -9.84
CA GLU A 9 -19.51 -18.01 -9.71
C GLU A 9 -18.75 -16.88 -10.43
N LYS A 10 -19.17 -16.55 -11.66
CA LYS A 10 -18.59 -15.41 -12.41
C LYS A 10 -18.80 -14.07 -11.70
N LEU A 11 -19.97 -13.88 -11.08
CA LEU A 11 -20.27 -12.68 -10.31
C LEU A 11 -19.38 -12.59 -9.06
N MET A 12 -19.15 -13.70 -8.36
CA MET A 12 -18.24 -13.75 -7.21
C MET A 12 -16.82 -13.37 -7.62
N GLY A 13 -16.30 -13.95 -8.71
CA GLY A 13 -14.97 -13.60 -9.22
C GLY A 13 -14.85 -12.12 -9.62
N LEU A 14 -15.93 -11.50 -10.11
CA LEU A 14 -15.98 -10.06 -10.38
C LEU A 14 -15.89 -9.22 -9.09
N ILE A 15 -16.63 -9.62 -8.05
CA ILE A 15 -16.62 -8.94 -6.75
C ILE A 15 -15.23 -9.05 -6.09
N GLU A 16 -14.66 -10.25 -6.04
CA GLU A 16 -13.34 -10.50 -5.46
C GLU A 16 -12.24 -9.70 -6.17
N THR A 17 -12.28 -9.68 -7.50
CA THR A 17 -11.34 -8.88 -8.31
C THR A 17 -11.50 -7.37 -8.05
N SER A 18 -12.73 -6.92 -7.77
CA SER A 18 -13.00 -5.51 -7.44
C SER A 18 -12.48 -5.14 -6.06
N VAL A 19 -12.66 -6.00 -5.06
CA VAL A 19 -12.08 -5.82 -3.72
C VAL A 19 -10.55 -5.83 -3.81
N LYS A 20 -9.97 -6.77 -4.56
CA LYS A 20 -8.52 -6.83 -4.82
C LYS A 20 -8.02 -5.51 -5.41
N MET A 21 -8.72 -4.94 -6.39
CA MET A 21 -8.38 -3.63 -6.96
C MET A 21 -8.39 -2.51 -5.94
N GLN A 22 -9.43 -2.44 -5.11
CA GLN A 22 -9.58 -1.36 -4.12
C GLN A 22 -8.53 -1.46 -3.01
N MET A 23 -8.22 -2.67 -2.56
CA MET A 23 -7.14 -2.92 -1.61
C MET A 23 -5.77 -2.65 -2.22
N PHE A 24 -5.53 -3.05 -3.47
CA PHE A 24 -4.31 -2.73 -4.20
C PHE A 24 -4.13 -1.21 -4.36
N SER A 25 -5.23 -0.50 -4.60
CA SER A 25 -5.24 0.95 -4.80
C SER A 25 -5.20 1.77 -3.51
N SER A 26 -5.15 1.17 -2.32
CA SER A 26 -5.13 1.96 -1.08
C SER A 26 -3.75 2.65 -0.89
N ASN A 27 -3.70 3.93 -0.52
CA ASN A 27 -2.47 4.69 -0.36
C ASN A 27 -1.89 4.62 1.06
N GLY A 28 -2.69 4.21 2.06
CA GLY A 28 -2.23 4.14 3.44
C GLY A 28 -3.05 3.15 4.27
N PRO A 29 -2.59 2.82 5.48
CA PRO A 29 -3.24 1.83 6.36
C PRO A 29 -4.66 2.27 6.70
N ARG A 30 -4.86 3.56 6.99
CA ARG A 30 -6.16 4.12 7.32
C ARG A 30 -7.17 3.97 6.18
N GLN A 31 -6.73 4.05 4.92
CA GLN A 31 -7.61 3.91 3.78
C GLN A 31 -8.17 2.48 3.64
N VAL A 32 -7.42 1.46 4.05
CA VAL A 32 -7.89 0.06 4.09
C VAL A 32 -9.13 -0.09 4.98
N LEU A 33 -9.13 0.58 6.13
CA LEU A 33 -10.26 0.60 7.04
C LEU A 33 -11.44 1.37 6.44
N LEU A 34 -11.18 2.52 5.82
CA LEU A 34 -12.21 3.35 5.19
C LEU A 34 -12.89 2.64 4.02
N VAL A 35 -12.15 1.87 3.22
CA VAL A 35 -12.71 1.02 2.14
C VAL A 35 -13.70 0.02 2.72
N THR A 36 -13.33 -0.66 3.81
CA THR A 36 -14.18 -1.64 4.46
C THR A 36 -15.43 -1.00 5.04
N LEU A 37 -15.30 0.18 5.66
CA LEU A 37 -16.43 0.93 6.18
C LEU A 37 -17.37 1.42 5.08
N ASN A 38 -16.84 1.88 3.94
CA ASN A 38 -17.64 2.25 2.77
C ASN A 38 -18.47 1.06 2.24
N HIS A 39 -17.91 -0.16 2.27
CA HIS A 39 -18.67 -1.37 1.95
C HIS A 39 -19.80 -1.62 2.95
N LEU A 40 -19.53 -1.50 4.24
CA LEU A 40 -20.56 -1.67 5.28
C LEU A 40 -21.66 -0.61 5.18
N ASP A 41 -21.28 0.65 4.91
CA ASP A 41 -22.21 1.75 4.67
C ASP A 41 -23.11 1.44 3.45
N SER A 42 -22.53 0.93 2.35
CA SER A 42 -23.28 0.51 1.17
C SER A 42 -24.23 -0.65 1.45
N ILE A 43 -23.80 -1.65 2.22
CA ILE A 43 -24.66 -2.79 2.62
C ILE A 43 -25.82 -2.29 3.50
N ARG A 44 -25.56 -1.32 4.37
CA ARG A 44 -26.58 -0.69 5.20
C ARG A 44 -27.63 0.05 4.39
N GLU A 45 -27.25 0.71 3.31
CA GLU A 45 -28.17 1.36 2.37
C GLU A 45 -29.06 0.33 1.65
N LEU A 46 -28.51 -0.84 1.33
CA LEU A 46 -29.25 -1.93 0.68
C LEU A 46 -30.19 -2.69 1.64
N ALA A 47 -30.01 -2.56 2.96
CA ALA A 47 -30.82 -3.27 3.94
C ALA A 47 -32.27 -2.77 3.97
N CYS A 48 -33.23 -3.67 3.76
CA CYS A 48 -34.66 -3.31 3.70
C CYS A 48 -35.35 -3.25 5.08
N THR A 49 -34.80 -3.90 6.11
CA THR A 49 -35.44 -4.01 7.44
C THR A 49 -34.68 -3.24 8.50
N HIS A 50 -35.39 -2.70 9.49
CA HIS A 50 -34.78 -2.01 10.63
C HIS A 50 -33.85 -2.91 11.45
N GLN A 51 -34.21 -4.18 11.62
CA GLN A 51 -33.38 -5.16 12.32
C GLN A 51 -32.05 -5.39 11.60
N LEU A 52 -32.05 -5.50 10.27
CA LEU A 52 -30.81 -5.68 9.51
C LEU A 52 -29.93 -4.43 9.58
N LYS A 53 -30.51 -3.24 9.48
CA LYS A 53 -29.77 -1.97 9.67
C LYS A 53 -29.14 -1.89 11.05
N HIS A 54 -29.88 -2.26 12.10
CA HIS A 54 -29.36 -2.28 13.46
C HIS A 54 -28.19 -3.27 13.61
N ASN A 55 -28.31 -4.48 13.05
CA ASN A 55 -27.22 -5.45 13.07
C ASN A 55 -25.96 -4.92 12.36
N ILE A 56 -26.13 -4.21 11.24
CA ILE A 56 -25.01 -3.59 10.53
C ILE A 56 -24.38 -2.46 11.37
N ASP A 57 -25.20 -1.65 12.05
CA ASP A 57 -24.70 -0.61 12.96
C ASP A 57 -23.84 -1.22 14.09
N VAL A 58 -24.24 -2.38 14.63
CA VAL A 58 -23.46 -3.13 15.62
C VAL A 58 -22.15 -3.64 15.02
N ILE A 59 -22.18 -4.19 13.81
CA ILE A 59 -20.96 -4.66 13.11
C ILE A 59 -19.99 -3.51 12.89
N GLN A 60 -20.47 -2.34 12.43
CA GLN A 60 -19.65 -1.14 12.24
C GLN A 60 -19.03 -0.66 13.57
N HIS A 61 -19.80 -0.72 14.66
CA HIS A 61 -19.29 -0.36 15.98
C HIS A 61 -18.19 -1.31 16.44
N ASN A 62 -18.38 -2.63 16.29
CA ASN A 62 -17.39 -3.64 16.64
C ASN A 62 -16.12 -3.51 15.78
N PHE A 63 -16.29 -3.23 14.48
CA PHE A 63 -15.19 -2.95 13.57
C PHE A 63 -14.38 -1.76 14.06
N TYR A 64 -15.04 -0.64 14.37
CA TYR A 64 -14.37 0.55 14.91
C TYR A 64 -13.59 0.23 16.20
N GLN A 65 -14.22 -0.41 17.18
CA GLN A 65 -13.58 -0.74 18.46
C GLN A 65 -12.37 -1.66 18.32
N THR A 66 -12.39 -2.55 17.33
CA THR A 66 -11.30 -3.51 17.07
C THR A 66 -10.12 -2.82 16.39
N PHE A 67 -10.38 -2.12 15.28
CA PHE A 67 -9.33 -1.57 14.42
C PHE A 67 -8.80 -0.21 14.88
N GLU A 68 -9.52 0.53 15.73
CA GLU A 68 -9.03 1.79 16.31
C GLU A 68 -7.77 1.58 17.18
N LYS A 69 -7.65 0.43 17.83
CA LYS A 69 -6.52 0.10 18.71
C LYS A 69 -5.31 -0.47 17.98
N MET A 70 -5.46 -0.83 16.71
CA MET A 70 -4.39 -1.44 15.93
C MET A 70 -3.40 -0.39 15.42
N THR A 71 -2.14 -0.78 15.35
CA THR A 71 -1.09 0.05 14.78
C THR A 71 -1.18 0.09 13.25
N ASN A 72 -0.57 1.13 12.66
CA ASN A 72 -0.47 1.24 11.20
C ASN A 72 0.21 0.02 10.56
N GLY A 73 1.20 -0.57 11.23
CA GLY A 73 1.91 -1.76 10.76
C GLY A 73 0.99 -2.99 10.71
N GLU A 74 0.19 -3.22 11.75
CA GLU A 74 -0.76 -4.34 11.77
C GLU A 74 -1.85 -4.20 10.70
N ILE A 75 -2.36 -2.99 10.48
CA ILE A 75 -3.35 -2.74 9.42
C ILE A 75 -2.73 -2.99 8.04
N MET A 76 -1.47 -2.61 7.84
CA MET A 76 -0.77 -2.89 6.58
C MET A 76 -0.49 -4.39 6.41
N ARG A 77 -0.24 -5.13 7.51
CA ARG A 77 -0.12 -6.59 7.51
C ARG A 77 -1.43 -7.25 7.10
N ILE A 78 -2.58 -6.76 7.57
CA ILE A 78 -3.90 -7.25 7.14
C ILE A 78 -4.07 -7.03 5.63
N ARG A 79 -3.75 -5.84 5.13
CA ARG A 79 -3.81 -5.57 3.69
C ARG A 79 -2.93 -6.52 2.89
N TYR A 80 -1.71 -6.76 3.36
CA TYR A 80 -0.77 -7.70 2.74
C TYR A 80 -1.35 -9.12 2.70
N ALA A 81 -1.87 -9.61 3.84
CA ALA A 81 -2.49 -10.93 3.93
C ALA A 81 -3.70 -11.06 2.99
N MET A 82 -4.55 -10.04 2.90
CA MET A 82 -5.68 -10.00 1.96
C MET A 82 -5.23 -10.04 0.50
N LEU A 83 -4.21 -9.25 0.13
CA LEU A 83 -3.70 -9.23 -1.25
C LEU A 83 -3.03 -10.55 -1.64
N ASN A 84 -2.32 -11.19 -0.71
CA ASN A 84 -1.78 -12.54 -0.90
C ASN A 84 -2.89 -13.58 -1.08
N TYR A 85 -3.94 -13.52 -0.27
CA TYR A 85 -5.09 -14.42 -0.42
C TYR A 85 -5.75 -14.26 -1.80
N LEU A 86 -5.87 -13.03 -2.28
CA LEU A 86 -6.47 -12.72 -3.59
C LEU A 86 -5.47 -12.83 -4.75
N GLN A 87 -4.21 -13.22 -4.53
CA GLN A 87 -3.14 -13.10 -5.54
C GLN A 87 -3.45 -13.87 -6.83
N ASP A 88 -3.97 -15.08 -6.70
CA ASP A 88 -4.24 -16.03 -7.80
C ASP A 88 -5.51 -15.69 -8.58
N ILE A 89 -6.29 -14.71 -8.11
CA ILE A 89 -7.50 -14.25 -8.78
C ILE A 89 -7.13 -13.31 -9.92
N HIS A 90 -7.34 -13.79 -11.15
CA HIS A 90 -7.03 -13.08 -12.40
C HIS A 90 -8.24 -12.95 -13.33
N VAL A 91 -9.44 -12.79 -12.76
CA VAL A 91 -10.65 -12.57 -13.55
C VAL A 91 -10.55 -11.24 -14.29
N LYS A 92 -10.88 -11.26 -15.59
CA LYS A 92 -10.82 -10.08 -16.45
C LYS A 92 -12.08 -9.26 -16.26
N VAL A 93 -11.94 -8.00 -15.85
CA VAL A 93 -13.06 -7.10 -15.64
C VAL A 93 -13.00 -5.99 -16.67
N THR A 94 -13.99 -5.95 -17.56
CA THR A 94 -14.02 -5.02 -18.70
C THR A 94 -13.91 -3.55 -18.28
N ILE A 95 -14.51 -3.14 -17.16
CA ILE A 95 -14.41 -1.75 -16.68
C ILE A 95 -12.97 -1.40 -16.32
N PHE A 96 -12.25 -2.28 -15.60
CA PHE A 96 -10.86 -2.02 -15.24
C PHE A 96 -9.90 -2.03 -16.43
N ILE A 97 -10.17 -2.86 -17.43
CA ILE A 97 -9.37 -2.87 -18.67
C ILE A 97 -9.58 -1.58 -19.46
N LYS A 98 -10.83 -1.09 -19.55
CA LYS A 98 -11.15 0.18 -20.23
C LYS A 98 -10.52 1.38 -19.53
N GLU A 99 -10.51 1.40 -18.21
CA GLU A 99 -9.87 2.45 -17.40
C GLU A 99 -8.34 2.31 -17.30
N GLY A 100 -7.73 1.31 -17.95
CA GLY A 100 -6.28 1.09 -17.90
C GLY A 100 -5.74 0.58 -16.55
N LEU A 101 -6.62 0.22 -15.62
CA LEU A 101 -6.27 -0.29 -14.28
C LEU A 101 -5.86 -1.77 -14.31
N GLN A 102 -6.36 -2.52 -15.28
CA GLN A 102 -6.06 -3.94 -15.46
C GLN A 102 -5.54 -4.21 -16.88
N ARG A 103 -4.51 -5.05 -16.98
CA ARG A 103 -4.01 -5.56 -18.26
C ARG A 103 -4.90 -6.70 -18.77
N TYR A 104 -4.81 -6.99 -20.07
CA TYR A 104 -5.57 -8.09 -20.67
C TYR A 104 -5.22 -9.49 -20.13
N ASN A 105 -4.07 -9.64 -19.47
CA ASN A 105 -3.66 -10.85 -18.77
C ASN A 105 -4.29 -11.00 -17.37
N GLY A 106 -5.09 -10.03 -16.92
CA GLY A 106 -5.74 -10.03 -15.60
C GLY A 106 -4.90 -9.41 -14.48
N SER A 107 -3.63 -9.06 -14.74
CA SER A 107 -2.77 -8.36 -13.78
C SER A 107 -3.16 -6.89 -13.65
N PHE A 108 -2.94 -6.31 -12.47
CA PHE A 108 -3.20 -4.89 -12.24
C PHE A 108 -1.98 -4.03 -12.52
N VAL A 109 -2.24 -2.80 -12.93
CA VAL A 109 -1.22 -1.79 -13.16
C VAL A 109 -1.20 -0.88 -11.94
N SER A 110 -0.03 -0.73 -11.32
CA SER A 110 0.18 0.35 -10.35
C SER A 110 0.15 1.67 -11.12
N VAL A 111 -0.94 2.42 -11.00
CA VAL A 111 -1.01 3.78 -11.50
C VAL A 111 -0.22 4.63 -10.50
N GLY A 112 0.73 5.44 -10.99
CA GLY A 112 1.53 6.35 -10.17
C GLY A 112 0.61 7.26 -9.37
N LYS A 113 0.38 6.92 -8.11
CA LYS A 113 -0.41 7.74 -7.19
C LYS A 113 0.52 8.73 -6.55
N TRP A 114 0.55 9.93 -7.10
CA TRP A 114 1.28 11.06 -6.54
C TRP A 114 0.60 11.65 -5.29
N MET A 115 -0.41 10.97 -4.75
CA MET A 115 -1.07 11.37 -3.52
C MET A 115 -0.38 10.74 -2.33
N VAL A 116 0.19 11.58 -1.49
CA VAL A 116 0.87 11.19 -0.25
C VAL A 116 -0.16 11.12 0.87
N PRO A 117 -0.23 10.03 1.66
CA PRO A 117 -1.16 9.94 2.78
C PRO A 117 -1.01 11.08 3.78
N HIS A 118 -2.12 11.48 4.39
CA HIS A 118 -2.11 12.51 5.43
C HIS A 118 -1.10 12.18 6.55
N GLY A 119 -0.33 13.18 6.96
CA GLY A 119 0.68 13.06 8.01
C GLY A 119 2.04 12.54 7.51
N CYS A 120 2.16 12.21 6.23
CA CYS A 120 3.44 11.97 5.58
C CYS A 120 3.91 13.23 4.86
N GLU A 121 5.22 13.42 4.80
CA GLU A 121 5.82 14.51 4.04
C GLU A 121 5.96 14.12 2.57
N ALA A 122 5.83 15.10 1.68
CA ALA A 122 6.14 14.88 0.28
C ALA A 122 7.62 14.49 0.11
N PRO A 123 7.96 13.55 -0.79
CA PRO A 123 9.34 13.26 -1.15
C PRO A 123 10.12 14.52 -1.57
N GLY A 124 11.43 14.51 -1.36
CA GLY A 124 12.34 15.62 -1.72
C GLY A 124 13.25 16.11 -0.61
N VAL A 125 13.16 15.54 0.59
CA VAL A 125 14.04 15.87 1.72
C VAL A 125 14.71 14.60 2.24
N ILE A 126 16.04 14.61 2.31
CA ILE A 126 16.86 13.56 2.89
C ILE A 126 17.37 14.08 4.24
N ARG A 127 17.23 13.27 5.28
CA ARG A 127 17.66 13.60 6.65
C ARG A 127 18.68 12.58 7.12
N VAL A 128 19.86 13.04 7.50
CA VAL A 128 20.93 12.19 8.02
C VAL A 128 20.95 12.31 9.53
N PHE A 129 20.81 11.19 10.23
CA PHE A 129 20.85 11.13 11.70
C PHE A 129 22.12 10.44 12.19
N ASN A 130 22.62 10.88 13.34
CA ASN A 130 23.71 10.21 14.05
C ASN A 130 23.24 8.91 14.71
N LYS A 131 24.17 8.08 15.19
CA LYS A 131 23.93 6.90 16.03
C LYS A 131 23.08 7.22 17.27
N ASN A 132 23.10 8.48 17.72
CA ASN A 132 22.31 8.98 18.85
C ASN A 132 20.93 9.57 18.44
N SER A 133 20.46 9.30 17.21
CA SER A 133 19.20 9.82 16.64
C SER A 133 19.11 11.35 16.55
N THR A 134 20.24 12.06 16.65
CA THR A 134 20.32 13.50 16.42
C THR A 134 20.49 13.80 14.94
N LEU A 135 19.73 14.76 14.43
CA LEU A 135 19.83 15.22 13.04
C LEU A 135 21.19 15.88 12.80
N ILE A 136 21.95 15.34 11.85
CA ILE A 136 23.28 15.84 11.45
C ILE A 136 23.13 16.75 10.23
N ASP A 137 22.38 16.32 9.23
CA ASP A 137 22.29 17.00 7.95
C ASP A 137 20.91 16.86 7.31
N ILE A 138 20.55 17.86 6.50
CA ILE A 138 19.34 17.88 5.68
C ILE A 138 19.75 18.29 4.28
N SER A 139 19.59 17.38 3.31
CA SER A 139 19.70 17.71 1.90
C SER A 139 18.32 17.66 1.24
N THR A 140 18.13 18.46 0.19
CA THR A 140 16.88 18.51 -0.55
C THR A 140 17.13 18.24 -2.03
N PHE A 141 16.20 17.52 -2.65
CA PHE A 141 16.19 17.26 -4.09
C PHE A 141 14.80 17.57 -4.63
N HIS A 142 14.71 17.96 -5.89
CA HIS A 142 13.43 18.16 -6.54
C HIS A 142 12.97 16.82 -7.14
N PRO A 143 11.86 16.23 -6.65
CA PRO A 143 11.32 15.04 -7.29
C PRO A 143 10.83 15.38 -8.70
N ILE A 144 10.92 14.44 -9.62
CA ILE A 144 10.47 14.64 -11.01
C ILE A 144 8.93 14.67 -11.04
N SER A 145 8.31 13.97 -10.11
CA SER A 145 6.86 13.86 -9.98
C SER A 145 6.27 14.83 -8.95
N PHE A 146 5.06 15.32 -9.23
CA PHE A 146 4.35 16.25 -8.34
C PHE A 146 3.56 15.52 -7.26
N TYR A 147 4.11 15.49 -6.04
CA TYR A 147 3.44 14.87 -4.90
C TYR A 147 2.46 15.84 -4.22
N LYS A 148 1.19 15.42 -4.08
CA LYS A 148 0.15 16.15 -3.35
C LYS A 148 -0.13 15.43 -2.03
N VAL A 149 0.09 16.11 -0.90
CA VAL A 149 -0.25 15.56 0.42
C VAL A 149 -1.75 15.69 0.66
N GLU A 150 -2.37 14.60 1.11
CA GLU A 150 -3.79 14.59 1.46
C GLU A 150 -4.04 15.45 2.70
N THR A 151 -4.89 16.47 2.58
CA THR A 151 -5.17 17.44 3.64
C THR A 151 -6.26 17.00 4.60
N GLU A 152 -7.12 16.08 4.18
CA GLU A 152 -8.29 15.65 4.95
C GLU A 152 -8.13 14.24 5.51
N ILE A 153 -8.62 14.04 6.74
CA ILE A 153 -8.51 12.79 7.47
C ILE A 153 -9.88 12.09 7.50
N GLY A 154 -10.11 11.11 6.61
CA GLY A 154 -11.41 10.41 6.50
C GLY A 154 -11.84 9.74 7.81
N SER A 155 -13.09 9.86 8.25
CA SER A 155 -13.44 9.39 9.60
C SER A 155 -13.77 7.89 9.65
N ILE A 156 -13.24 7.20 10.66
CA ILE A 156 -13.54 5.78 10.96
C ILE A 156 -14.80 5.68 11.84
N LYS A 157 -15.23 6.78 12.48
CA LYS A 157 -16.39 6.79 13.38
C LYS A 157 -17.69 6.52 12.62
N PRO A 158 -18.71 5.89 13.24
CA PRO A 158 -20.01 5.70 12.61
C PRO A 158 -20.61 7.03 12.13
N ASN A 159 -21.36 7.00 11.02
CA ASN A 159 -22.09 8.16 10.46
C ASN A 159 -21.23 9.40 10.17
N SER A 160 -19.95 9.22 9.88
CA SER A 160 -19.02 10.30 9.52
C SER A 160 -18.53 10.14 8.07
N PRO A 161 -18.19 11.23 7.35
CA PRO A 161 -17.73 11.13 5.97
C PRO A 161 -16.42 10.35 5.86
N ARG A 162 -16.37 9.39 4.92
CA ARG A 162 -15.20 8.55 4.67
C ARG A 162 -14.13 9.22 3.81
N ILE A 163 -14.49 10.26 3.03
CA ILE A 163 -13.62 11.09 2.18
C ILE A 163 -12.97 10.32 1.00
N THR A 164 -12.83 8.99 1.08
CA THR A 164 -12.35 8.15 -0.01
C THR A 164 -13.48 7.63 -0.91
N THR A 165 -13.21 7.58 -2.22
CA THR A 165 -14.06 6.96 -3.24
C THR A 165 -13.89 5.44 -3.33
N LEU A 166 -12.81 4.90 -2.77
CA LEU A 166 -12.57 3.45 -2.72
C LEU A 166 -13.55 2.80 -1.74
N GLY A 167 -14.01 1.58 -2.04
CA GLY A 167 -15.05 0.89 -1.25
C GLY A 167 -16.49 1.21 -1.68
N LEU A 168 -16.68 2.19 -2.58
CA LEU A 168 -17.96 2.45 -3.22
C LEU A 168 -18.13 1.53 -4.45
N SER A 169 -19.37 1.45 -4.95
CA SER A 169 -19.68 0.69 -6.16
C SER A 169 -18.82 1.16 -7.36
N ILE A 170 -18.11 0.22 -7.98
CA ILE A 170 -17.32 0.45 -9.20
C ILE A 170 -18.18 0.92 -10.39
N PHE A 171 -19.50 0.72 -10.31
CA PHE A 171 -20.43 1.18 -11.34
C PHE A 171 -20.88 2.63 -11.14
N ASN A 172 -20.65 3.20 -9.95
CA ASN A 172 -20.93 4.60 -9.64
C ASN A 172 -19.77 5.54 -10.01
N ILE A 173 -18.67 5.03 -10.58
CA ILE A 173 -17.52 5.83 -11.04
C ILE A 173 -17.99 6.96 -11.98
N ASN A 174 -19.03 6.71 -12.78
CA ASN A 174 -19.59 7.71 -13.70
C ASN A 174 -20.38 8.86 -13.05
N LYS A 175 -20.76 8.78 -11.78
CA LYS A 175 -21.51 9.87 -11.10
C LYS A 175 -20.62 10.94 -10.47
N ASN A 176 -19.35 10.62 -10.17
CA ASN A 176 -18.39 11.58 -9.62
C ASN A 176 -17.67 12.42 -10.69
N ILE A 177 -17.99 12.23 -11.97
CA ILE A 177 -17.44 13.03 -13.10
C ILE A 177 -17.87 14.52 -13.02
N ASN A 178 -18.83 14.88 -12.16
CA ASN A 178 -19.22 16.27 -11.93
C ASN A 178 -18.49 16.96 -10.76
N GLN A 179 -17.58 16.26 -10.06
CA GLN A 179 -16.49 16.98 -9.39
C GLN A 179 -15.40 17.14 -10.45
N PRO A 180 -14.93 18.37 -10.72
CA PRO A 180 -13.76 18.51 -11.56
C PRO A 180 -12.66 17.75 -10.85
N SER A 181 -12.27 16.60 -11.39
CA SER A 181 -10.85 16.29 -11.40
C SER A 181 -10.22 17.57 -11.94
N GLU A 182 -9.54 18.32 -11.08
CA GLU A 182 -8.51 19.21 -11.55
C GLU A 182 -7.62 18.30 -12.41
N GLU A 183 -7.92 18.29 -13.71
CA GLU A 183 -6.93 18.05 -14.73
C GLU A 183 -5.82 19.01 -14.35
N THR A 184 -4.81 18.52 -13.63
CA THR A 184 -3.49 19.12 -13.64
C THR A 184 -3.02 18.98 -15.08
N SER A 185 -3.57 19.83 -15.93
CA SER A 185 -3.18 20.07 -17.30
C SER A 185 -1.91 20.88 -17.23
N ASP A 186 -0.86 20.26 -16.67
CA ASP A 186 0.47 20.82 -16.74
C ASP A 186 1.06 20.51 -18.11
N PRO A 187 1.63 21.51 -18.81
CA PRO A 187 2.10 21.38 -20.18
C PRO A 187 3.33 20.47 -20.36
N LEU A 188 3.94 19.94 -19.29
CA LEU A 188 4.91 18.84 -19.37
C LEU A 188 4.26 17.44 -19.40
N PHE A 189 2.97 17.35 -19.10
CA PHE A 189 2.23 16.09 -18.95
C PHE A 189 1.53 15.64 -20.24
N ASN A 190 1.94 16.17 -21.40
CA ASN A 190 1.40 15.76 -22.69
C ASN A 190 2.33 14.72 -23.34
N GLY A 191 2.12 13.44 -23.02
CA GLY A 191 2.60 12.34 -23.86
C GLY A 191 3.78 11.51 -23.37
N GLN A 192 4.20 11.62 -22.10
CA GLN A 192 5.25 10.75 -21.52
C GLN A 192 4.73 9.88 -20.37
N THR A 193 3.58 9.22 -20.55
CA THR A 193 3.29 8.03 -19.74
C THR A 193 3.91 6.83 -20.43
N SER A 194 4.81 6.10 -19.74
CA SER A 194 4.81 4.62 -19.66
C SER A 194 6.16 3.94 -19.39
N ARG A 195 7.30 4.64 -19.37
CA ARG A 195 8.60 4.00 -18.99
C ARG A 195 9.68 4.99 -18.58
N ASP A 196 9.71 6.15 -19.24
CA ASP A 196 10.81 7.11 -19.09
C ASP A 196 10.78 7.85 -17.75
N GLY A 197 9.60 8.21 -17.22
CA GLY A 197 9.51 8.84 -15.90
C GLY A 197 9.96 7.93 -14.75
N TYR A 198 9.65 6.63 -14.81
CA TYR A 198 10.15 5.67 -13.81
C TYR A 198 11.66 5.49 -13.91
N LYS A 199 12.20 5.45 -15.13
CA LYS A 199 13.64 5.40 -15.34
C LYS A 199 14.31 6.65 -14.75
N GLN A 200 13.78 7.84 -15.03
CA GLN A 200 14.34 9.08 -14.51
C GLN A 200 14.24 9.19 -12.97
N GLU A 201 13.16 8.70 -12.35
CA GLU A 201 13.05 8.65 -10.88
C GLU A 201 14.04 7.63 -10.28
N MET A 202 14.28 6.50 -10.96
CA MET A 202 15.33 5.55 -10.56
C MET A 202 16.73 6.12 -10.75
N ASP A 203 17.00 6.82 -11.86
CA ASP A 203 18.26 7.50 -12.11
C ASP A 203 18.52 8.58 -11.04
N LEU A 204 17.47 9.32 -10.64
CA LEU A 204 17.53 10.28 -9.53
C LEU A 204 17.88 9.60 -8.21
N PHE A 205 17.23 8.46 -7.91
CA PHE A 205 17.52 7.68 -6.70
C PHE A 205 18.96 7.17 -6.67
N VAL A 206 19.47 6.63 -7.78
CA VAL A 206 20.87 6.19 -7.92
C VAL A 206 21.83 7.36 -7.71
N THR A 207 21.54 8.52 -8.32
CA THR A 207 22.35 9.74 -8.15
C THR A 207 22.42 10.16 -6.68
N GLN A 208 21.31 10.06 -5.92
CA GLN A 208 21.32 10.40 -4.49
C GLN A 208 22.06 9.37 -3.63
N LEU A 209 22.12 8.11 -4.05
CA LEU A 209 22.74 7.03 -3.28
C LEU A 209 24.26 6.94 -3.52
N MET A 210 24.70 7.17 -4.75
CA MET A 210 26.12 7.13 -5.15
C MET A 210 26.82 8.49 -5.00
N GLY A 211 26.07 9.59 -4.94
CA GLY A 211 26.63 10.94 -5.04
C GLY A 211 27.01 11.30 -6.48
N ASN A 212 27.40 12.57 -6.70
CA ASN A 212 27.82 13.08 -8.01
C ASN A 212 29.23 12.55 -8.40
N ASP A 213 29.39 11.24 -8.56
CA ASP A 213 30.56 10.70 -9.25
C ASP A 213 30.26 10.77 -10.76
N ASN A 214 31.01 11.62 -11.47
CA ASN A 214 30.82 11.97 -12.88
C ASN A 214 31.11 10.82 -13.87
N ASP A 215 31.25 9.59 -13.39
CA ASP A 215 31.58 8.43 -14.22
C ASP A 215 30.28 7.82 -14.74
N SER A 216 29.87 8.36 -15.89
CA SER A 216 28.75 7.93 -16.73
C SER A 216 28.90 6.51 -17.30
N GLU A 217 29.07 5.51 -16.45
CA GLU A 217 28.79 4.12 -16.83
C GLU A 217 27.28 3.88 -16.67
N GLU A 218 26.61 3.42 -17.74
CA GLU A 218 25.20 3.00 -17.65
C GLU A 218 25.10 1.81 -16.70
N ILE A 219 24.73 2.08 -15.44
CA ILE A 219 24.59 1.06 -14.42
C ILE A 219 23.37 0.21 -14.76
N THR A 220 23.63 -1.02 -15.20
CA THR A 220 22.58 -1.99 -15.54
C THR A 220 22.13 -2.83 -14.34
N ASN A 221 22.90 -2.87 -13.25
CA ASN A 221 22.62 -3.65 -12.05
C ASN A 221 22.89 -2.82 -10.78
N LEU A 222 21.83 -2.59 -9.99
CA LEU A 222 21.89 -1.96 -8.67
C LEU A 222 21.47 -3.01 -7.64
N ASP A 223 22.43 -3.66 -6.98
CA ASP A 223 22.16 -4.55 -5.85
C ASP A 223 22.15 -3.74 -4.55
N LEU A 224 20.96 -3.60 -3.98
CA LEU A 224 20.70 -2.87 -2.74
C LEU A 224 20.38 -3.87 -1.62
N GLU A 225 21.39 -4.24 -0.85
CA GLU A 225 21.21 -4.96 0.41
C GLU A 225 20.75 -3.98 1.51
N ILE A 226 19.46 -3.62 1.48
CA ILE A 226 18.84 -2.71 2.47
C ILE A 226 18.52 -3.44 3.79
N LEU A 227 18.40 -4.76 3.73
CA LEU A 227 18.10 -5.62 4.86
C LEU A 227 19.14 -6.73 4.87
N ASP A 228 19.97 -6.81 5.90
CA ASP A 228 20.86 -7.95 6.12
C ASP A 228 20.01 -9.21 6.28
N THR A 229 19.77 -9.92 5.18
CA THR A 229 19.33 -11.31 5.22
C THR A 229 20.56 -12.13 5.57
N SER A 230 20.81 -12.27 6.87
CA SER A 230 21.75 -13.27 7.39
C SER A 230 21.17 -14.68 7.17
N LEU A 231 21.14 -15.11 5.91
CA LEU A 231 21.10 -16.51 5.56
C LEU A 231 22.53 -16.92 5.25
N ASN A 232 23.19 -17.48 6.28
CA ASN A 232 24.44 -18.20 6.15
C ASN A 232 24.26 -19.30 5.10
N THR A 233 24.68 -19.02 3.88
CA THR A 233 24.98 -20.04 2.88
C THR A 233 26.43 -19.85 2.47
N ASN A 234 27.29 -20.66 3.09
CA ASN A 234 28.68 -20.82 2.72
C ASN A 234 28.75 -21.34 1.28
N GLU A 235 29.02 -20.48 0.30
CA GLU A 235 29.61 -20.90 -0.97
C GLU A 235 30.75 -19.96 -1.36
N ASN A 236 31.96 -20.50 -1.27
CA ASN A 236 33.21 -19.90 -1.74
C ASN A 236 33.12 -19.60 -3.24
N LYS A 237 33.32 -18.34 -3.65
CA LYS A 237 33.82 -18.00 -5.00
C LYS A 237 34.55 -16.65 -5.02
N ILE A 238 35.87 -16.78 -4.94
CA ILE A 238 36.94 -16.10 -5.69
C ILE A 238 36.75 -14.61 -5.99
N GLU A 239 37.60 -13.83 -5.32
CA GLU A 239 37.87 -12.40 -5.45
C GLU A 239 38.15 -11.94 -6.89
N GLU A 240 37.48 -10.88 -7.33
CA GLU A 240 38.08 -9.83 -8.16
C GLU A 240 38.00 -8.51 -7.39
N LYS A 241 39.18 -7.96 -7.08
CA LYS A 241 39.36 -6.70 -6.34
C LYS A 241 38.86 -5.52 -7.17
N ILE A 242 37.81 -4.85 -6.70
CA ILE A 242 37.43 -3.50 -7.11
C ILE A 242 37.82 -2.53 -5.98
N SER A 243 38.38 -1.38 -6.36
CA SER A 243 39.04 -0.38 -5.52
C SER A 243 38.18 0.20 -4.39
N GLU A 244 38.77 0.27 -3.19
CA GLU A 244 38.17 0.60 -1.88
C GLU A 244 37.72 2.07 -1.69
N HIS A 245 37.18 2.77 -2.68
CA HIS A 245 36.68 4.14 -2.46
C HIS A 245 35.17 4.19 -2.70
N ASN A 246 34.46 4.63 -1.65
CA ASN A 246 33.01 4.90 -1.56
C ASN A 246 32.05 3.70 -1.36
N ILE A 247 32.50 2.64 -0.68
CA ILE A 247 31.54 1.71 -0.05
C ILE A 247 31.14 2.33 1.30
N LEU A 248 29.91 2.83 1.40
CA LEU A 248 29.26 3.04 2.69
C LEU A 248 29.14 1.66 3.35
N ASP A 249 30.07 1.37 4.26
CA ASP A 249 30.14 0.11 4.98
C ASP A 249 28.96 -0.01 5.96
N PHE A 250 27.87 -0.62 5.49
CA PHE A 250 26.64 -0.83 6.25
C PHE A 250 26.75 -1.95 7.30
N THR A 251 27.88 -2.64 7.40
CA THR A 251 28.11 -3.68 8.43
C THR A 251 28.02 -3.15 9.87
N GLN A 252 28.11 -1.83 10.07
CA GLN A 252 27.93 -1.18 11.37
C GLN A 252 26.47 -0.86 11.76
N ILE A 253 25.47 -1.13 10.91
CA ILE A 253 24.04 -0.82 11.17
C ILE A 253 23.38 -1.76 12.19
N THR A 254 24.06 -2.83 12.58
CA THR A 254 23.63 -3.77 13.63
C THR A 254 23.35 -3.13 15.00
N SER A 255 23.69 -1.86 15.22
CA SER A 255 23.42 -1.12 16.46
C SER A 255 22.22 -0.16 16.42
N ASN A 256 21.39 -0.14 15.37
CA ASN A 256 20.22 0.74 15.34
C ASN A 256 19.08 0.20 16.21
N LEU A 257 19.10 0.58 17.49
CA LEU A 257 18.09 0.22 18.50
C LEU A 257 16.65 0.50 18.02
N SER A 258 16.43 1.57 17.25
CA SER A 258 15.12 1.94 16.70
C SER A 258 14.60 0.96 15.64
N LEU A 259 15.48 0.45 14.77
CA LEU A 259 15.13 -0.56 13.76
C LEU A 259 14.97 -1.94 14.38
N GLN A 260 15.80 -2.26 15.38
CA GLN A 260 15.62 -3.47 16.19
C GLN A 260 14.29 -3.44 16.95
N ASN A 261 13.90 -2.30 17.53
CA ASN A 261 12.61 -2.14 18.20
C ASN A 261 11.42 -2.33 17.24
N ILE A 262 11.50 -1.79 16.02
CA ILE A 262 10.47 -1.99 14.99
C ILE A 262 10.41 -3.47 14.58
N ARG A 263 11.57 -4.14 14.44
CA ARG A 263 11.64 -5.57 14.12
C ARG A 263 11.10 -6.44 15.26
N THR A 264 11.46 -6.15 16.51
CA THR A 264 10.93 -6.85 17.69
C THR A 264 9.45 -6.56 17.91
N GLU A 265 8.94 -5.35 17.63
CA GLU A 265 7.49 -5.10 17.63
C GLU A 265 6.78 -5.91 16.52
N MET A 266 7.39 -6.03 15.34
CA MET A 266 6.88 -6.87 14.27
C MET A 266 6.89 -8.36 14.62
N ASP A 267 7.89 -8.84 15.37
CA ASP A 267 8.04 -10.25 15.76
C ASP A 267 7.24 -10.60 17.03
N ASP A 268 7.21 -9.75 18.06
CA ASP A 268 6.42 -9.95 19.29
C ASP A 268 4.91 -9.91 19.01
N SER A 269 4.46 -9.13 18.03
CA SER A 269 3.06 -9.13 17.57
C SER A 269 2.66 -10.46 16.93
N VAL A 270 3.60 -11.24 16.36
CA VAL A 270 3.32 -12.60 15.84
C VAL A 270 2.92 -13.51 16.99
N SER A 271 3.63 -13.47 18.11
CA SER A 271 3.37 -14.34 19.27
C SER A 271 2.03 -14.03 19.96
N ARG A 272 1.68 -12.75 20.09
CA ARG A 272 0.42 -12.31 20.72
C ARG A 272 -0.80 -12.63 19.84
N GLN A 273 -0.71 -12.41 18.53
CA GLN A 273 -1.82 -12.69 17.59
C GLN A 273 -2.09 -14.18 17.41
N THR A 274 -1.07 -15.05 17.41
CA THR A 274 -1.31 -16.51 17.34
C THR A 274 -2.04 -17.06 18.57
N GLY A 275 -1.80 -16.50 19.76
CA GLY A 275 -2.52 -16.91 20.98
C GLY A 275 -3.98 -16.46 20.97
N ASP A 276 -4.25 -15.22 20.57
CA ASP A 276 -5.59 -14.64 20.60
C ASP A 276 -6.50 -15.18 19.48
N ILE A 277 -5.94 -15.45 18.29
CA ILE A 277 -6.68 -16.08 17.18
C ILE A 277 -6.99 -17.55 17.49
N LEU A 278 -6.05 -18.29 18.10
CA LEU A 278 -6.27 -19.67 18.52
C LEU A 278 -7.35 -19.78 19.62
N ASN A 279 -7.37 -18.84 20.57
CA ASN A 279 -8.41 -18.73 21.58
C ASN A 279 -9.78 -18.35 20.99
N MET A 280 -9.82 -17.46 19.98
CA MET A 280 -11.05 -17.13 19.26
C MET A 280 -11.60 -18.31 18.43
N MET A 281 -10.72 -19.12 17.83
CA MET A 281 -11.10 -20.31 17.09
C MET A 281 -11.65 -21.41 18.01
N GLN A 282 -11.04 -21.61 19.18
CA GLN A 282 -11.56 -22.52 20.22
C GLN A 282 -12.92 -22.09 20.79
N LEU A 283 -13.22 -20.79 20.82
CA LEU A 283 -14.51 -20.25 21.25
C LEU A 283 -15.63 -20.45 20.21
N LEU A 284 -15.28 -20.67 18.94
CA LEU A 284 -16.24 -20.97 17.87
C LEU A 284 -16.50 -22.48 17.70
N ASP A 285 -15.66 -23.34 18.27
CA ASP A 285 -15.75 -24.82 18.21
C ASP A 285 -16.46 -25.46 19.42
N LEU A 286 -17.18 -24.70 20.23
CA LEU A 286 -18.04 -25.24 21.29
C LEU A 286 -19.49 -25.40 20.77
N GLU A 287 -19.84 -26.65 20.41
CA GLU A 287 -21.23 -27.15 20.40
C GLU A 287 -21.89 -27.06 21.78
#